data_AF-A0A7S3UTY3-F1
#
_entry.id   AF-A0A7S3UTY3-F1
#
_cell.length_a   1.000
_cell.length_b   1.000
_cell.length_c   1.000
_cell.angle_alpha   90.00
_cell.angle_beta   90.00
_cell.angle_gamma   90.00
#
_symmetry.space_group_name_H-M   'P 1'
#
loop_
_entity.id
_entity.type
_entity.pdbx_description
1 polymer ?
#
loop_
_entity_poly.entity_id
_entity_poly.type
_entity_poly.pdbx_seq_one_letter_code
_entity_poly.pdbx_strand_id
1 'polypeptide(L)'
;KDPGEALLPAGRHLEVVGARELPERAGFRAPHLLGFGDHLKRLLRCPGVKLAVAKRLRPTHQDRNAFGNSYLYQASENTLYVMDRRLQNSGEFALVLAHALAHIKVDPHDLSNDTDPRFMAEFMKNLKIINQDLYNTRNKMAAAAMEHGSLSPGVSPHGGSPRARRRGSLSTPGGRRPSLTQMALNLNLGGAPPSEMSSLPFGSPDGGGPAAGGGGG
;
A
#
# COMPACT_ATOMS: atom_id res chain seq x y z
N LYS A 1 -14.74 -1.04 9.24
CA LYS A 1 -15.14 -1.59 7.92
C LYS A 1 -14.68 -0.60 6.86
N ASP A 2 -13.95 -1.04 5.82
CA ASP A 2 -13.43 -0.17 4.75
C ASP A 2 -14.59 0.59 4.05
N PRO A 3 -14.56 1.91 3.87
CA PRO A 3 -15.62 2.62 3.13
C PRO A 3 -15.74 2.15 1.68
N GLY A 4 -14.65 1.66 1.08
CA GLY A 4 -14.66 1.08 -0.28
C GLY A 4 -15.35 -0.29 -0.38
N GLU A 5 -15.52 -1.01 0.74
CA GLU A 5 -16.16 -2.33 0.78
C GLU A 5 -17.67 -2.28 0.54
N ALA A 6 -18.35 -1.25 1.06
CA ALA A 6 -19.79 -1.11 0.93
C ALA A 6 -20.25 -1.00 -0.54
N LEU A 7 -19.33 -0.62 -1.44
CA LEU A 7 -19.57 -0.46 -2.87
C LEU A 7 -19.32 -1.74 -3.69
N LEU A 8 -18.88 -2.83 -3.05
CA LEU A 8 -18.60 -4.08 -3.74
C LEU A 8 -19.84 -4.99 -3.65
N PRO A 9 -20.63 -5.11 -4.74
CA PRO A 9 -21.83 -5.93 -4.69
C PRO A 9 -21.45 -7.40 -4.58
N ALA A 10 -21.90 -8.06 -3.52
CA ALA A 10 -21.88 -9.51 -3.44
C ALA A 10 -22.74 -10.10 -4.57
N GLY A 11 -22.16 -10.98 -5.39
CA GLY A 11 -22.88 -11.72 -6.42
C GLY A 11 -23.69 -12.87 -5.82
N ARG A 12 -24.63 -13.44 -6.57
CA ARG A 12 -25.34 -14.66 -6.14
C ARG A 12 -24.42 -15.90 -6.14
N HIS A 13 -23.41 -15.91 -6.99
CA HIS A 13 -22.46 -17.01 -7.19
C HIS A 13 -21.02 -16.48 -7.39
N LEU A 14 -20.02 -17.36 -7.18
CA LEU A 14 -18.61 -17.04 -7.41
C LEU A 14 -18.36 -17.02 -8.93
N GLU A 15 -17.94 -15.88 -9.47
CA GLU A 15 -17.52 -15.74 -10.86
C GLU A 15 -16.00 -15.60 -10.87
N VAL A 16 -15.28 -16.65 -11.27
CA VAL A 16 -13.81 -16.63 -11.40
C VAL A 16 -13.44 -16.02 -12.75
N VAL A 17 -12.43 -15.14 -12.77
CA VAL A 17 -11.90 -14.61 -14.03
C VAL A 17 -10.94 -15.62 -14.62
N GLY A 18 -11.25 -16.09 -15.84
CA GLY A 18 -10.37 -16.99 -16.57
C GLY A 18 -9.02 -16.34 -16.89
N ALA A 19 -7.96 -17.14 -16.99
CA ALA A 19 -6.60 -16.64 -17.26
C ALA A 19 -6.49 -15.78 -18.53
N ARG A 20 -7.36 -16.04 -19.52
CA ARG A 20 -7.43 -15.29 -20.79
C ARG A 20 -8.19 -13.97 -20.69
N GLU A 21 -9.09 -13.83 -19.71
CA GLU A 21 -9.95 -12.66 -19.51
C GLU A 21 -9.33 -11.64 -18.53
N LEU A 22 -8.33 -12.07 -17.75
CA LEU A 22 -7.59 -11.23 -16.81
C LEU A 22 -6.94 -9.99 -17.46
N PRO A 23 -6.24 -10.11 -18.62
CA PRO A 23 -5.58 -8.96 -19.24
C PRO A 23 -6.57 -7.91 -19.77
N GLU A 24 -7.78 -8.32 -20.15
CA GLU A 24 -8.80 -7.41 -20.68
C GLU A 24 -9.45 -6.56 -19.58
N ARG A 25 -9.61 -7.11 -18.37
CA ARG A 25 -10.31 -6.43 -17.26
C ARG A 25 -9.40 -5.68 -16.30
N ALA A 26 -8.26 -6.29 -15.94
CA ALA A 26 -7.28 -5.69 -15.04
C ALA A 26 -6.12 -5.02 -15.80
N GLY A 27 -6.20 -4.99 -17.13
CA GLY A 27 -5.17 -4.44 -18.00
C GLY A 27 -3.87 -5.25 -17.98
N PHE A 28 -2.81 -4.66 -18.56
CA PHE A 28 -1.47 -5.24 -18.61
C PHE A 28 -0.83 -5.53 -17.22
N ARG A 29 -1.44 -5.04 -16.13
CA ARG A 29 -0.92 -5.15 -14.76
C ARG A 29 -1.29 -6.46 -14.06
N ALA A 30 -2.34 -7.15 -14.50
CA ALA A 30 -2.82 -8.36 -13.85
C ALA A 30 -1.74 -9.45 -13.68
N PRO A 31 -0.92 -9.78 -14.71
CA PRO A 31 0.14 -10.77 -14.58
C PRO A 31 1.21 -10.35 -13.57
N HIS A 32 1.59 -9.07 -13.55
CA HIS A 32 2.58 -8.53 -12.61
C HIS A 32 2.06 -8.56 -11.16
N LEU A 33 0.77 -8.28 -10.95
CA LEU A 33 0.15 -8.31 -9.63
C LEU A 33 -0.05 -9.72 -9.10
N LEU A 34 -0.37 -10.69 -9.98
CA LEU A 34 -0.40 -12.09 -9.59
C LEU A 34 1.00 -12.61 -9.23
N GLY A 35 2.03 -12.24 -10.01
CA GLY A 35 3.42 -12.53 -9.65
C GLY A 35 3.84 -11.90 -8.33
N PHE A 36 3.40 -10.66 -8.06
CA PHE A 36 3.58 -9.99 -6.78
C PHE A 36 2.83 -10.71 -5.65
N GLY A 37 1.60 -11.17 -5.88
CA GLY A 37 0.83 -11.97 -4.93
C GLY A 37 1.52 -13.29 -4.57
N ASP A 38 2.09 -13.96 -5.56
CA ASP A 38 2.88 -15.18 -5.33
C ASP A 38 4.17 -14.91 -4.55
N HIS A 39 4.82 -13.77 -4.79
CA HIS A 39 5.94 -13.32 -3.96
C HIS A 39 5.52 -13.10 -2.51
N LEU A 40 4.43 -12.36 -2.29
CA LEU A 40 3.88 -12.11 -0.95
C LEU A 40 3.52 -13.40 -0.21
N LYS A 41 2.86 -14.35 -0.88
CA LYS A 41 2.54 -15.66 -0.30
C LYS A 41 3.79 -16.39 0.19
N ARG A 42 4.86 -16.43 -0.62
CA ARG A 42 6.13 -17.05 -0.20
C ARG A 42 6.75 -16.32 0.98
N LEU A 43 6.78 -14.99 0.91
CA LEU A 43 7.32 -14.13 1.95
C LEU A 43 6.58 -14.32 3.29
N LEU A 44 5.26 -14.46 3.25
CA LEU A 44 4.39 -14.65 4.42
C LEU A 44 4.23 -16.11 4.85
N ARG A 45 5.02 -17.02 4.27
CA ARG A 45 5.05 -18.47 4.57
C ARG A 45 3.72 -19.18 4.30
N CYS A 46 3.01 -18.76 3.25
CA CYS A 46 1.78 -19.38 2.76
C CYS A 46 1.90 -19.84 1.28
N PRO A 47 2.97 -20.56 0.87
CA PRO A 47 3.17 -20.91 -0.54
C PRO A 47 2.09 -21.87 -1.07
N GLY A 48 1.46 -22.67 -0.20
CA GLY A 48 0.45 -23.65 -0.60
C GLY A 48 -0.92 -23.06 -0.96
N VAL A 49 -1.20 -21.82 -0.55
CA VAL A 49 -2.46 -21.13 -0.86
C VAL A 49 -2.47 -20.75 -2.33
N LYS A 50 -3.37 -21.31 -3.13
CA LYS A 50 -3.56 -20.92 -4.53
C LYS A 50 -4.22 -19.54 -4.57
N LEU A 51 -3.78 -18.71 -5.51
CA LEU A 51 -4.33 -17.37 -5.70
C LEU A 51 -5.07 -17.32 -7.03
N ALA A 52 -6.34 -16.92 -6.98
CA ALA A 52 -7.19 -16.75 -8.14
C ALA A 52 -7.91 -15.40 -8.07
N VAL A 53 -8.37 -14.90 -9.22
CA VAL A 53 -9.10 -13.64 -9.30
C VAL A 53 -10.56 -13.93 -9.56
N ALA A 54 -11.44 -13.22 -8.87
CA ALA A 54 -12.86 -13.27 -9.06
C ALA A 54 -13.40 -11.94 -9.57
N LYS A 55 -14.43 -12.01 -10.41
CA LYS A 55 -15.22 -10.85 -10.84
C LYS A 55 -16.31 -10.53 -9.82
N ARG A 56 -16.88 -11.57 -9.22
CA ARG A 56 -17.88 -11.47 -8.16
C ARG A 56 -17.67 -12.60 -7.16
N LEU A 57 -17.79 -12.26 -5.89
CA LEU A 57 -17.77 -13.24 -4.80
C LEU A 57 -19.20 -13.58 -4.40
N ARG A 58 -19.37 -14.75 -3.78
CA ARG A 58 -20.61 -15.08 -3.09
C ARG A 58 -20.76 -14.24 -1.83
N PRO A 59 -21.99 -13.99 -1.35
CA PRO A 59 -22.18 -13.27 -0.10
C PRO A 59 -21.64 -14.14 1.04
N THR A 60 -20.80 -13.55 1.88
CA THR A 60 -20.27 -14.20 3.06
C THR A 60 -20.78 -13.48 4.31
N HIS A 61 -21.20 -14.23 5.32
CA HIS A 61 -21.56 -13.68 6.64
C HIS A 61 -20.30 -13.37 7.46
N GLN A 62 -19.46 -12.46 6.95
CA GLN A 62 -18.22 -12.01 7.59
C GLN A 62 -18.36 -10.57 8.07
N ASP A 63 -19.36 -10.30 8.91
CA ASP A 63 -19.72 -8.93 9.29
C ASP A 63 -18.65 -8.20 10.11
N ARG A 64 -17.77 -8.95 10.77
CA ARG A 64 -16.63 -8.47 11.56
C ARG A 64 -15.29 -8.54 10.81
N ASN A 65 -15.32 -8.78 9.50
CA ASN A 65 -14.17 -8.74 8.61
C ASN A 65 -14.19 -7.44 7.81
N ALA A 66 -13.12 -6.66 7.90
CA ALA A 66 -12.99 -5.37 7.25
C ALA A 66 -12.93 -5.45 5.71
N PHE A 67 -12.67 -6.64 5.17
CA PHE A 67 -12.51 -6.97 3.75
C PHE A 67 -13.40 -8.16 3.33
N GLY A 68 -14.51 -8.40 4.04
CA GLY A 68 -15.34 -9.58 3.83
C GLY A 68 -15.92 -9.74 2.43
N ASN A 69 -16.08 -8.66 1.65
CA ASN A 69 -16.48 -8.76 0.24
C ASN A 69 -15.30 -8.67 -0.72
N SER A 70 -14.05 -8.52 -0.25
CA SER A 70 -12.86 -8.39 -1.11
C SER A 70 -12.26 -9.71 -1.54
N TYR A 71 -12.44 -10.75 -0.74
CA TYR A 71 -11.89 -12.07 -1.01
C TYR A 71 -12.77 -13.19 -0.46
N LEU A 72 -12.60 -14.38 -1.02
CA LEU A 72 -13.20 -15.61 -0.53
C LEU A 72 -12.11 -16.66 -0.44
N TYR A 73 -11.95 -17.27 0.72
CA TYR A 73 -11.08 -18.42 0.88
C TYR A 73 -11.89 -19.71 0.90
N GLN A 74 -11.47 -20.67 0.10
CA GLN A 74 -12.07 -22.00 0.04
C GLN A 74 -11.06 -23.03 0.56
N ALA A 75 -11.22 -23.42 1.83
CA ALA A 75 -10.32 -24.33 2.53
C ALA A 75 -10.18 -25.70 1.84
N SER A 76 -11.27 -26.22 1.24
CA SER A 76 -11.27 -27.52 0.54
C SER A 76 -10.31 -27.57 -0.65
N GLU A 77 -10.13 -26.44 -1.34
CA GLU A 77 -9.28 -26.32 -2.53
C GLU A 77 -7.97 -25.58 -2.23
N ASN A 78 -7.81 -25.14 -0.98
CA ASN A 78 -6.77 -24.22 -0.53
C ASN A 78 -6.59 -23.02 -1.47
N THR A 79 -7.71 -22.43 -1.91
CA THR A 79 -7.72 -21.38 -2.93
C THR A 79 -8.31 -20.09 -2.37
N LEU A 80 -7.56 -19.01 -2.50
CA LEU A 80 -7.96 -17.65 -2.19
C LEU A 80 -8.36 -16.92 -3.48
N TYR A 81 -9.63 -16.57 -3.57
CA TYR A 81 -10.19 -15.76 -4.63
C TYR A 81 -10.20 -14.29 -4.19
N VAL A 82 -9.58 -13.40 -4.96
CA VAL A 82 -9.55 -11.95 -4.69
C VAL A 82 -10.29 -11.22 -5.80
N MET A 83 -11.09 -10.19 -5.47
CA MET A 83 -11.80 -9.45 -6.53
C MET A 83 -10.86 -8.66 -7.44
N ASP A 84 -11.19 -8.66 -8.74
CA ASP A 84 -10.48 -7.95 -9.80
C ASP A 84 -10.26 -6.45 -9.48
N ARG A 85 -11.24 -5.80 -8.84
CA ARG A 85 -11.14 -4.39 -8.42
C ARG A 85 -10.01 -4.13 -7.44
N ARG A 86 -9.67 -5.09 -6.57
CA ARG A 86 -8.55 -4.96 -5.63
C ARG A 86 -7.20 -5.05 -6.32
N LEU A 87 -7.14 -5.53 -7.56
CA LEU A 87 -5.92 -5.55 -8.38
C LEU A 87 -5.68 -4.20 -9.10
N GLN A 88 -6.50 -3.15 -8.91
CA GLN A 88 -6.23 -1.86 -9.54
C GLN A 88 -5.06 -1.11 -8.88
N ASN A 89 -4.84 -1.36 -7.58
CA ASN A 89 -3.80 -0.75 -6.76
C ASN A 89 -2.98 -1.84 -6.06
N SER A 90 -1.66 -1.85 -6.28
CA SER A 90 -0.77 -2.84 -5.67
C SER A 90 -0.75 -2.79 -4.14
N GLY A 91 -0.91 -1.60 -3.55
CA GLY A 91 -0.96 -1.42 -2.10
C GLY A 91 -2.23 -1.99 -1.49
N GLU A 92 -3.39 -1.74 -2.11
CA GLU A 92 -4.66 -2.34 -1.68
C GLU A 92 -4.62 -3.86 -1.82
N PHE A 93 -4.14 -4.35 -2.96
CA PHE A 93 -3.97 -5.77 -3.20
C PHE A 93 -3.09 -6.43 -2.15
N ALA A 94 -1.93 -5.82 -1.82
CA ALA A 94 -1.03 -6.32 -0.79
C ALA A 94 -1.70 -6.37 0.59
N LEU A 95 -2.46 -5.33 0.93
CA LEU A 95 -3.15 -5.23 2.22
C LEU A 95 -4.24 -6.31 2.37
N VAL A 96 -5.08 -6.47 1.35
CA VAL A 96 -6.12 -7.51 1.30
C VAL A 96 -5.49 -8.90 1.38
N LEU A 97 -4.41 -9.14 0.64
CA LEU A 97 -3.72 -10.42 0.67
C LEU A 97 -3.06 -10.71 2.02
N ALA A 98 -2.38 -9.72 2.62
CA ALA A 98 -1.76 -9.86 3.94
C ALA A 98 -2.80 -10.13 5.03
N HIS A 99 -3.97 -9.50 4.92
CA HIS A 99 -5.11 -9.68 5.81
C HIS A 99 -5.71 -11.09 5.67
N ALA A 100 -6.06 -11.50 4.45
CA ALA A 100 -6.62 -12.83 4.20
C ALA A 100 -5.67 -13.95 4.65
N LEU A 101 -4.38 -13.82 4.35
CA LEU A 101 -3.37 -14.79 4.77
C LEU A 101 -3.17 -14.83 6.28
N ALA A 102 -3.35 -13.72 7.00
CA ALA A 102 -3.30 -13.73 8.46
C ALA A 102 -4.44 -14.58 9.04
N HIS A 103 -5.66 -14.42 8.53
CA HIS A 103 -6.79 -15.26 8.94
C HIS A 103 -6.54 -16.73 8.61
N ILE A 104 -6.14 -17.05 7.36
CA ILE A 104 -5.87 -18.45 6.93
C ILE A 104 -4.82 -19.14 7.83
N LYS A 105 -3.82 -18.40 8.32
CA LYS A 105 -2.77 -18.94 9.21
C LYS A 105 -3.27 -19.23 10.62
N VAL A 106 -4.23 -18.43 11.10
CA VAL A 106 -4.76 -18.52 12.47
C VAL A 106 -5.87 -19.55 12.53
N ASP A 107 -6.82 -19.45 11.62
CA ASP A 107 -7.92 -20.38 11.47
C ASP A 107 -8.39 -20.41 9.99
N PRO A 108 -8.06 -21.47 9.22
CA PRO A 108 -8.48 -21.59 7.83
C PRO A 108 -9.99 -21.84 7.66
N HIS A 109 -10.72 -22.13 8.74
CA HIS A 109 -12.16 -22.39 8.72
C HIS A 109 -13.00 -21.17 9.12
N ASP A 110 -12.43 -20.22 9.85
CA ASP A 110 -13.11 -18.98 10.26
C ASP A 110 -12.26 -17.73 9.99
N LEU A 111 -12.67 -16.95 9.00
CA LEU A 111 -12.04 -15.69 8.60
C LEU A 111 -12.91 -14.48 8.99
N SER A 112 -13.89 -14.65 9.88
CA SER A 112 -14.93 -13.63 10.11
C SER A 112 -14.55 -12.55 11.12
N ASN A 113 -13.52 -12.76 11.95
CA ASN A 113 -13.31 -11.99 13.18
C ASN A 113 -11.96 -11.24 13.24
N ASP A 114 -11.95 -9.96 12.85
CA ASP A 114 -10.75 -9.12 12.89
C ASP A 114 -10.31 -8.74 14.32
N THR A 115 -11.15 -8.97 15.33
CA THR A 115 -10.81 -8.64 16.72
C THR A 115 -10.17 -9.82 17.46
N ASP A 116 -9.94 -10.97 16.80
CA ASP A 116 -9.17 -12.07 17.40
C ASP A 116 -7.72 -11.60 17.61
N PRO A 117 -7.20 -11.61 18.87
CA PRO A 117 -5.82 -11.24 19.14
C PRO A 117 -4.78 -12.07 18.36
N ARG A 118 -5.08 -13.34 18.05
CA ARG A 118 -4.20 -14.21 17.26
C ARG A 118 -4.09 -13.71 15.81
N PHE A 119 -5.24 -13.35 15.22
CA PHE A 119 -5.29 -12.69 13.92
C PHE A 119 -4.52 -11.38 13.94
N MET A 120 -4.78 -10.51 14.91
CA MET A 120 -4.10 -9.21 15.00
C MET A 120 -2.57 -9.37 15.09
N ALA A 121 -2.10 -10.32 15.89
CA ALA A 121 -0.67 -10.61 16.02
C ALA A 121 -0.06 -11.07 14.69
N GLU A 122 -0.69 -12.01 13.98
CA GLU A 122 -0.22 -12.49 12.69
C GLU A 122 -0.34 -11.43 11.58
N PHE A 123 -1.39 -10.62 11.57
CA PHE A 123 -1.54 -9.53 10.62
C PHE A 123 -0.47 -8.46 10.80
N MET A 124 -0.20 -8.03 12.03
CA MET A 124 0.87 -7.07 12.33
C MET A 124 2.25 -7.63 11.98
N LYS A 125 2.47 -8.93 12.20
CA LYS A 125 3.70 -9.62 11.77
C LYS A 125 3.84 -9.64 10.26
N ASN A 126 2.77 -9.94 9.51
CA ASN A 126 2.78 -9.90 8.05
C ASN A 126 3.15 -8.51 7.53
N LEU A 127 2.57 -7.44 8.09
CA LEU A 127 2.90 -6.05 7.73
C LEU A 127 4.37 -5.72 7.98
N LYS A 128 4.94 -6.14 9.12
CA LYS A 128 6.37 -5.96 9.42
C LYS A 128 7.26 -6.65 8.39
N ILE A 129 6.94 -7.89 8.03
CA ILE A 129 7.70 -8.67 7.04
C ILE A 129 7.64 -7.99 5.67
N ILE A 130 6.45 -7.57 5.22
CA ILE A 130 6.28 -6.88 3.93
C ILE A 130 7.08 -5.58 3.90
N ASN A 131 6.97 -4.76 4.95
CA ASN A 131 7.70 -3.50 5.01
C ASN A 131 9.22 -3.70 5.03
N GLN A 132 9.70 -4.74 5.73
CA GLN A 132 11.11 -5.10 5.72
C GLN A 132 11.58 -5.53 4.33
N ASP A 133 10.78 -6.32 3.61
CA ASP A 133 11.09 -6.75 2.23
C ASP A 133 11.13 -5.56 1.26
N LEU A 134 10.19 -4.62 1.37
CA LEU A 134 10.17 -3.38 0.58
C LEU A 134 11.40 -2.52 0.86
N TYR A 135 11.77 -2.34 2.14
CA TYR A 135 12.96 -1.59 2.53
C TYR A 135 14.24 -2.25 1.98
N ASN A 136 14.38 -3.56 2.15
CA ASN A 136 15.54 -4.32 1.68
C ASN A 136 15.66 -4.28 0.14
N THR A 137 14.53 -4.43 -0.57
CA THR A 137 14.49 -4.40 -2.04
C THR A 137 14.89 -3.03 -2.56
N ARG A 138 14.38 -1.95 -1.95
CA ARG A 138 14.77 -0.58 -2.29
C ARG A 138 16.27 -0.35 -2.10
N ASN A 139 16.83 -0.82 -1.00
CA ASN A 139 18.25 -0.64 -0.71
C ASN A 139 19.15 -1.43 -1.68
N LYS A 140 18.74 -2.65 -2.06
CA LYS A 140 19.44 -3.44 -3.09
C LYS A 140 19.43 -2.75 -4.44
N MET A 141 18.28 -2.20 -4.85
CA MET A 141 18.16 -1.45 -6.10
C MET A 141 19.01 -0.18 -6.09
N ALA A 142 19.04 0.55 -4.98
CA ALA A 142 19.89 1.73 -4.84
C ALA A 142 21.39 1.38 -4.92
N ALA A 143 21.81 0.28 -4.28
CA ALA A 143 23.19 -0.19 -4.36
C ALA A 143 23.59 -0.61 -5.79
N ALA A 144 22.73 -1.34 -6.50
CA ALA A 144 22.96 -1.75 -7.89
C ALA A 144 23.08 -0.53 -8.83
N ALA A 145 22.27 0.51 -8.62
CA ALA A 145 22.36 1.74 -9.40
C ALA A 145 23.68 2.50 -9.18
N MET A 146 24.25 2.45 -7.96
CA MET A 146 25.54 3.08 -7.65
C MET A 146 26.72 2.33 -8.26
N GLU A 147 26.64 1.00 -8.34
CA GLU A 147 27.69 0.15 -8.93
C GLU A 147 27.77 0.32 -10.46
N HIS A 148 26.62 0.39 -11.15
CA HIS A 148 26.57 0.65 -12.59
C HIS A 148 26.88 2.10 -13.00
N GLY A 149 26.81 3.06 -12.08
CA GLY A 149 27.14 4.48 -12.33
C GLY A 149 28.64 4.82 -12.27
N SER A 150 29.50 3.86 -11.94
CA SER A 150 30.94 4.06 -11.73
C SER A 150 31.82 3.80 -12.97
N LEU A 151 31.25 3.42 -14.11
CA LEU A 151 32.01 3.18 -15.34
C LEU A 151 31.83 4.33 -16.35
N SER A 152 32.49 5.46 -16.08
CA SER A 152 32.77 6.47 -17.11
C SER A 152 34.01 6.03 -17.90
N PRO A 153 33.99 5.97 -19.26
CA PRO A 153 35.19 5.69 -20.05
C PRO A 153 36.17 6.85 -19.91
N GLY A 154 37.41 6.53 -19.55
CA GLY A 154 38.50 7.49 -19.50
C GLY A 154 38.77 8.09 -20.88
N VAL A 155 38.54 9.40 -21.01
CA VAL A 155 39.22 10.21 -22.02
C VAL A 155 40.54 10.65 -21.42
N SER A 156 41.62 9.99 -21.85
CA SER A 156 42.98 10.51 -21.65
C SER A 156 43.23 11.69 -22.58
N PRO A 157 43.89 12.76 -22.12
CA PRO A 157 44.70 13.59 -23.00
C PRO A 157 46.18 13.31 -22.73
N HIS A 158 46.86 12.88 -23.78
CA HIS A 158 48.31 12.76 -23.86
C HIS A 158 48.95 14.16 -23.86
N GLY A 159 50.05 14.33 -23.10
CA GLY A 159 51.19 15.16 -23.52
C GLY A 159 51.46 16.47 -22.75
N GLY A 160 52.54 16.48 -21.96
CA GLY A 160 53.37 17.68 -21.75
C GLY A 160 53.61 18.12 -20.31
N SER A 161 54.87 18.07 -19.87
CA SER A 161 55.44 18.81 -18.73
C SER A 161 56.86 19.28 -19.15
N PRO A 162 57.57 20.19 -18.45
CA PRO A 162 57.18 21.15 -17.39
C PRO A 162 57.88 22.55 -17.50
N ARG A 163 57.33 23.65 -16.94
CA ARG A 163 58.16 24.74 -16.31
C ARG A 163 57.39 25.85 -15.57
N ALA A 164 57.70 25.97 -14.28
CA ALA A 164 58.04 27.16 -13.45
C ALA A 164 57.13 28.42 -13.33
N ARG A 165 56.82 28.71 -12.04
CA ARG A 165 56.61 30.02 -11.35
C ARG A 165 55.33 30.80 -11.76
N ARG A 166 54.54 31.45 -10.89
CA ARG A 166 54.83 32.18 -9.63
C ARG A 166 53.49 32.53 -8.91
N ARG A 167 53.46 32.35 -7.57
CA ARG A 167 52.84 33.16 -6.48
C ARG A 167 51.47 33.86 -6.64
N GLY A 168 50.56 33.57 -5.69
CA GLY A 168 49.40 34.39 -5.27
C GLY A 168 48.36 33.52 -4.54
N SER A 169 48.50 33.24 -3.24
CA SER A 169 47.92 33.95 -2.09
C SER A 169 46.44 33.68 -1.80
N LEU A 170 46.20 33.30 -0.54
CA LEU A 170 45.01 33.45 0.31
C LEU A 170 44.02 32.26 0.50
N SER A 171 43.93 31.89 1.78
CA SER A 171 42.77 31.44 2.58
C SER A 171 42.15 30.04 2.39
N THR A 172 42.50 29.15 3.31
CA THR A 172 41.58 28.22 4.03
C THR A 172 41.01 28.93 5.28
N PRO A 173 39.95 28.45 5.98
CA PRO A 173 39.41 27.07 5.99
C PRO A 173 37.86 26.93 6.02
N GLY A 174 37.38 25.70 5.77
CA GLY A 174 36.21 25.16 6.49
C GLY A 174 34.84 25.28 5.82
N GLY A 175 34.58 24.50 4.76
CA GLY A 175 33.23 24.23 4.26
C GLY A 175 32.84 22.77 4.50
N ARG A 176 32.03 22.52 5.53
CA ARG A 176 31.41 21.22 5.83
C ARG A 176 30.68 20.69 4.58
N ARG A 177 31.01 19.47 4.18
CA ARG A 177 30.23 18.68 3.22
C ARG A 177 28.81 18.47 3.79
N PRO A 178 27.73 18.70 3.04
CA PRO A 178 26.41 18.29 3.48
C PRO A 178 26.34 16.76 3.55
N SER A 179 25.81 16.24 4.66
CA SER A 179 25.57 14.80 4.84
C SER A 179 24.43 14.33 3.93
N LEU A 180 24.54 13.09 3.43
CA LEU A 180 23.58 12.40 2.55
C LEU A 180 22.15 12.27 3.09
N THR A 181 21.87 12.70 4.32
CA THR A 181 20.54 12.67 4.93
C THR A 181 19.64 13.84 4.51
N GLN A 182 20.14 14.83 3.74
CA GLN A 182 19.42 16.06 3.42
C GLN A 182 19.05 16.23 1.93
N MET A 183 18.97 15.13 1.17
CA MET A 183 18.50 15.13 -0.24
C MET A 183 17.36 14.14 -0.52
N ALA A 184 16.63 13.70 0.51
CA ALA A 184 15.47 12.81 0.36
C ALA A 184 14.17 13.47 0.80
N LEU A 185 13.86 14.64 0.27
CA LEU A 185 12.51 15.21 0.30
C LEU A 185 12.21 15.82 -1.06
N ASN A 186 11.66 14.99 -1.95
CA ASN A 186 10.79 15.40 -3.04
C ASN A 186 10.13 14.15 -3.63
N LEU A 187 9.22 13.56 -2.86
CA LEU A 187 8.09 12.85 -3.44
C LEU A 187 6.98 13.88 -3.62
N ASN A 188 6.85 14.36 -4.85
CA ASN A 188 5.75 15.17 -5.34
C ASN A 188 4.45 14.36 -5.23
N LEU A 189 3.83 14.39 -4.06
CA LEU A 189 2.41 14.09 -3.88
C LEU A 189 1.66 15.36 -4.27
N GLY A 190 1.17 15.38 -5.52
CA GLY A 190 0.30 16.44 -6.00
C GLY A 190 -0.93 16.57 -5.11
N GLY A 191 -0.95 17.60 -4.28
CA GLY A 191 -2.08 18.06 -3.49
C GLY A 191 -1.90 19.54 -3.25
N ALA A 192 -2.79 20.35 -3.81
CA ALA A 192 -2.78 21.80 -3.67
C ALA A 192 -2.89 22.22 -2.18
N PRO A 193 -2.27 23.34 -1.77
CA PRO A 193 -2.37 23.82 -0.40
C PRO A 193 -3.78 24.36 -0.10
N PRO A 194 -4.31 24.18 1.12
CA PRO A 194 -5.55 24.82 1.52
C PRO A 194 -5.32 26.33 1.67
N SER A 195 -6.04 27.11 0.88
CA SER A 195 -6.14 28.55 1.08
C SER A 195 -6.87 28.84 2.39
N GLU A 196 -6.29 29.72 3.19
CA GLU A 196 -6.91 30.29 4.38
C GLU A 196 -8.27 30.92 4.04
N MET A 197 -9.32 30.54 4.77
CA MET A 197 -10.55 31.32 4.87
C MET A 197 -10.82 31.60 6.34
N SER A 198 -10.37 32.79 6.73
CA SER A 198 -11.11 33.83 7.45
C SER A 198 -12.26 33.36 8.35
N SER A 199 -12.01 33.54 9.65
CA SER A 199 -12.96 33.75 10.73
C SER A 199 -14.27 34.45 10.32
N LEU A 200 -15.41 33.85 10.71
CA LEU A 200 -16.70 34.53 10.80
C LEU A 200 -17.34 34.31 12.18
N PRO A 201 -18.18 35.27 12.64
CA PRO A 201 -18.33 35.59 14.05
C PRO A 201 -19.45 34.85 14.77
N PHE A 202 -19.30 34.86 16.09
CA PHE A 202 -20.27 34.50 17.12
C PHE A 202 -21.58 35.28 16.95
N GLY A 203 -22.72 34.59 16.93
CA GLY A 203 -24.04 35.19 16.92
C GLY A 203 -25.08 34.25 17.54
N SER A 204 -25.38 34.46 18.82
CA SER A 204 -26.69 34.12 19.41
C SER A 204 -27.73 35.13 18.89
N PRO A 205 -29.04 34.80 18.80
CA PRO A 205 -29.90 34.90 19.99
C PRO A 205 -31.14 33.97 20.05
N ASP A 206 -31.72 33.94 21.25
CA ASP A 206 -33.14 33.83 21.62
C ASP A 206 -34.03 32.64 21.23
N GLY A 207 -34.46 31.92 22.27
CA GLY A 207 -35.75 32.22 22.90
C GLY A 207 -37.01 31.77 22.15
N GLY A 208 -37.51 30.57 22.46
CA GLY A 208 -38.84 30.12 22.07
C GLY A 208 -39.34 28.99 22.96
N GLY A 209 -39.97 29.33 24.08
CA GLY A 209 -40.65 28.37 24.97
C GLY A 209 -41.99 27.90 24.40
N PRO A 210 -42.47 26.69 24.75
CA PRO A 210 -43.84 26.31 24.46
C PRO A 210 -44.80 26.79 25.57
N ALA A 211 -45.86 27.46 25.12
CA ALA A 211 -46.99 27.90 25.92
C ALA A 211 -47.81 26.69 26.43
N ALA A 212 -48.01 26.64 27.75
CA ALA A 212 -49.03 25.83 28.37
C ALA A 212 -50.37 26.59 28.33
N GLY A 213 -51.34 26.04 27.61
CA GLY A 213 -52.75 26.42 27.72
C GLY A 213 -53.43 25.54 28.77
N GLY A 214 -53.99 26.18 29.80
CA GLY A 214 -54.89 25.52 30.75
C GLY A 214 -56.36 25.68 30.36
N GLY A 215 -57.22 24.89 31.01
CA GLY A 215 -58.62 25.27 31.24
C GLY A 215 -59.66 24.17 31.04
N GLY A 216 -60.15 23.64 32.16
CA GLY A 216 -61.59 23.55 32.46
C GLY A 216 -62.41 22.40 31.87
N GLY A 217 -62.92 21.55 32.76
CA GLY A 217 -63.92 20.53 32.50
C GLY A 217 -63.98 19.53 33.64
#